data_AF-A0A354B368-F1
#
_entry.id   AF-A0A354B368-F1
#
_cell.length_a   1.000
_cell.length_b   1.000
_cell.length_c   1.000
_cell.angle_alpha   90.00
_cell.angle_beta   90.00
_cell.angle_gamma   90.00
#
_symmetry.space_group_name_H-M   'P 1'
#
loop_
_entity.id
_entity.type
_entity.pdbx_description
1 polymer ?
#
loop_
_entity_poly.entity_id
_entity_poly.type
_entity_poly.pdbx_seq_one_letter_code
_entity_poly.pdbx_strand_id
1 'polypeptide(L)'
;MNRDTITDFLLGTDRLDLSAIDANLSIAGDQAFTFIGLLGGAIGNPIFSNIGQLGYQVSGGNLFLYGNVDANFATSEFELQLSGLASIAATNITL
;
A
#
# COMPACT_ATOMS: atom_id res chain seq x y z
N MET A 1 -9.05 11.21 4.65
CA MET A 1 -8.77 9.76 4.66
C MET A 1 -8.85 9.28 6.09
N ASN A 2 -9.65 8.25 6.36
CA ASN A 2 -9.55 7.52 7.62
C ASN A 2 -8.64 6.33 7.35
N ARG A 3 -7.66 6.11 8.23
CA ARG A 3 -6.61 5.10 8.05
C ARG A 3 -6.85 3.97 9.04
N ASP A 4 -6.95 2.75 8.54
CA ASP A 4 -7.00 1.57 9.40
C ASP A 4 -5.60 1.23 9.93
N THR A 5 -5.53 0.75 11.16
CA THR A 5 -4.27 0.42 11.84
C THR A 5 -4.27 -1.04 12.27
N ILE A 6 -3.25 -1.76 11.82
CA ILE A 6 -2.91 -3.12 12.25
C ILE A 6 -1.81 -2.99 13.30
N THR A 7 -2.05 -3.51 14.51
CA THR A 7 -1.20 -3.23 15.67
C THR A 7 -0.11 -4.27 15.92
N ASP A 8 -0.24 -5.47 15.37
CA ASP A 8 0.53 -6.65 15.74
C ASP A 8 0.94 -7.54 14.55
N PHE A 9 1.02 -6.97 13.33
CA PHE A 9 1.40 -7.71 12.13
C PHE A 9 2.79 -8.36 12.28
N LEU A 10 2.85 -9.69 12.12
CA LEU A 10 4.05 -10.49 12.27
C LEU A 10 4.59 -10.97 10.91
N LEU A 11 5.75 -10.43 10.52
CA LEU A 11 6.45 -10.85 9.30
C LEU A 11 6.70 -12.36 9.28
N GLY A 12 6.42 -12.98 8.14
CA GLY A 12 6.63 -14.41 7.91
C GLY A 12 5.56 -15.32 8.51
N THR A 13 4.60 -14.77 9.25
CA THR A 13 3.42 -15.48 9.76
C THR A 13 2.15 -14.90 9.13
N ASP A 14 1.98 -13.59 9.24
CA ASP A 14 0.82 -12.89 8.70
C ASP A 14 1.03 -12.51 7.23
N ARG A 15 -0.09 -12.34 6.54
CA ARG A 15 -0.14 -11.92 5.15
C ARG A 15 -1.24 -10.88 4.95
N LEU A 16 -0.92 -9.82 4.21
CA LEU A 16 -1.92 -8.87 3.74
C LEU A 16 -2.46 -9.37 2.41
N ASP A 17 -3.75 -9.70 2.35
CA ASP A 17 -4.40 -10.08 1.10
C ASP A 17 -5.15 -8.89 0.52
N LEU A 18 -4.69 -8.40 -0.62
CA LEU A 18 -5.25 -7.27 -1.35
C LEU A 18 -5.78 -7.69 -2.73
N SER A 19 -5.82 -9.00 -3.01
CA SER A 19 -6.19 -9.56 -4.32
C SER A 19 -7.64 -9.31 -4.73
N ALA A 20 -8.49 -8.87 -3.80
CA ALA A 20 -9.88 -8.52 -4.06
C ALA A 20 -10.09 -7.05 -4.43
N ILE A 21 -9.02 -6.26 -4.49
CA ILE A 21 -9.08 -4.83 -4.81
C ILE A 21 -8.57 -4.64 -6.24
N ASP A 22 -9.45 -4.14 -7.09
CA ASP A 22 -9.09 -3.77 -8.46
C ASP A 22 -8.16 -2.54 -8.47
N ALA A 23 -6.92 -2.75 -8.89
CA ALA A 23 -5.87 -1.75 -8.91
C ALA A 23 -5.98 -0.76 -10.07
N ASN A 24 -6.89 -0.94 -11.04
CA ASN A 24 -7.05 0.00 -12.14
C ASN A 24 -8.49 0.14 -12.64
N LEU A 25 -9.21 1.10 -12.06
CA LEU A 25 -10.62 1.35 -12.38
C LEU A 25 -10.88 1.86 -13.82
N SER A 26 -9.84 2.11 -14.61
CA SER A 26 -9.96 2.57 -16.00
C SER A 26 -10.10 1.43 -17.03
N ILE A 27 -9.86 0.19 -16.62
CA ILE A 27 -10.00 -0.99 -17.50
C ILE A 27 -10.90 -2.04 -16.85
N ALA A 28 -11.55 -2.86 -17.67
CA ALA A 28 -12.47 -3.87 -17.16
C ALA A 28 -11.71 -5.10 -16.63
N GLY A 29 -12.15 -5.63 -15.49
CA GLY A 29 -11.61 -6.83 -14.86
C GLY A 29 -11.20 -6.53 -13.42
N ASP A 30 -10.38 -7.41 -12.85
CA ASP A 30 -9.75 -7.23 -11.54
C ASP A 30 -8.23 -7.23 -11.74
N GLN A 31 -7.59 -6.07 -11.53
CA GLN A 31 -6.14 -5.94 -11.73
C GLN A 31 -5.40 -5.99 -10.41
N ALA A 32 -4.36 -6.83 -10.37
CA ALA A 32 -3.43 -6.86 -9.26
C ALA A 32 -2.62 -5.57 -9.17
N PHE A 33 -2.32 -5.13 -7.94
CA PHE A 33 -1.35 -4.05 -7.75
C PHE A 33 0.06 -4.47 -8.18
N THR A 34 0.87 -3.49 -8.53
CA THR A 34 2.33 -3.62 -8.61
C THR A 34 2.96 -3.07 -7.34
N PHE A 35 3.56 -3.94 -6.52
CA PHE A 35 4.29 -3.49 -5.34
C PHE A 35 5.64 -2.88 -5.73
N ILE A 36 5.82 -1.59 -5.42
CA ILE A 36 7.02 -0.82 -5.77
C ILE A 36 7.93 -0.49 -4.57
N GLY A 37 7.55 -0.95 -3.37
CA GLY A 37 8.37 -0.76 -2.17
C GLY A 37 8.28 0.65 -1.60
N LEU A 38 9.44 1.22 -1.23
CA LEU A 38 9.52 2.51 -0.55
C LEU A 38 9.13 3.66 -1.49
N LEU A 39 8.15 4.46 -1.08
CA LEU A 39 7.66 5.65 -1.78
C LEU A 39 8.36 6.92 -1.28
N GLY A 40 8.51 7.88 -2.18
CA GLY A 40 8.84 9.26 -1.83
C GLY A 40 7.60 10.03 -1.30
N GLY A 41 7.79 11.31 -1.00
CA GLY A 41 6.71 12.18 -0.49
C GLY A 41 6.69 12.31 1.03
N ALA A 42 5.67 12.98 1.55
CA ALA A 42 5.42 13.10 2.99
C ALA A 42 4.46 12.00 3.45
N ILE A 43 4.42 11.71 4.76
CA ILE A 43 3.43 10.79 5.32
C ILE A 43 2.01 11.31 5.00
N GLY A 44 1.14 10.41 4.52
CA GLY A 44 -0.20 10.74 4.02
C GLY A 44 -0.23 11.37 2.62
N ASN A 45 0.92 11.59 1.98
CA ASN A 45 1.05 12.19 0.65
C ASN A 45 2.10 11.40 -0.18
N PRO A 46 1.82 10.13 -0.50
CA PRO A 46 2.70 9.32 -1.34
C PRO A 46 2.79 9.89 -2.76
N ILE A 47 3.89 9.60 -3.45
CA ILE A 47 4.07 9.93 -4.86
C ILE A 47 4.14 8.63 -5.66
N PHE A 48 3.16 8.42 -6.53
CA PHE A 48 3.13 7.31 -7.47
C PHE A 48 3.63 7.74 -8.86
N SER A 49 3.82 6.76 -9.74
CA SER A 49 4.28 6.98 -11.13
C SER A 49 3.41 6.29 -12.17
N ASN A 50 2.58 5.31 -11.77
CA ASN A 50 1.63 4.61 -12.61
C ASN A 50 0.39 4.22 -11.80
N ILE A 51 -0.73 4.01 -12.50
CA ILE A 51 -1.96 3.45 -11.93
C ILE A 51 -1.69 2.04 -11.40
N GLY A 52 -2.31 1.67 -10.30
CA GLY A 52 -2.22 0.32 -9.73
C GLY A 52 -0.92 0.08 -8.98
N GLN A 53 -0.26 1.13 -8.49
CA GLN A 53 0.91 0.99 -7.65
C GLN A 53 0.55 0.84 -6.17
N LEU A 54 1.25 -0.07 -5.50
CA LEU A 54 1.22 -0.26 -4.06
C LEU A 54 2.63 0.01 -3.52
N GLY A 55 2.74 0.83 -2.48
CA GLY A 55 4.02 1.11 -1.87
C GLY A 55 3.87 1.59 -0.43
N TYR A 56 4.98 1.83 0.24
CA TYR A 56 4.97 2.20 1.65
C TYR A 56 5.91 3.35 1.98
N GLN A 57 5.66 4.01 3.10
CA GLN A 57 6.58 4.92 3.77
C GLN A 57 6.77 4.46 5.23
N VAL A 58 7.78 4.96 5.91
CA VAL A 58 8.07 4.59 7.30
C VAL A 58 8.31 5.86 8.11
N SER A 59 7.69 5.97 9.28
CA SER A 59 7.88 7.08 10.19
C SER A 59 7.54 6.68 11.62
N GLY A 60 8.30 7.18 12.60
CA GLY A 60 8.03 6.92 14.02
C GLY A 60 8.01 5.43 14.40
N GLY A 61 8.72 4.58 13.67
CA GLY A 61 8.74 3.12 13.88
C GLY A 61 7.54 2.38 13.31
N ASN A 62 6.67 3.03 12.56
CA ASN A 62 5.51 2.42 11.90
C ASN A 62 5.66 2.45 10.37
N LEU A 63 5.04 1.48 9.71
CA LEU A 63 4.94 1.41 8.26
C LEU A 63 3.57 1.90 7.81
N PHE A 64 3.55 2.69 6.74
CA PHE A 64 2.36 3.32 6.15
C PHE A 64 2.24 2.77 4.73
N LEU A 65 1.28 1.89 4.45
CA LEU A 65 1.06 1.28 3.14
C LEU A 65 -0.02 2.07 2.40
N TYR A 66 0.21 2.32 1.11
CA TYR A 66 -0.64 3.12 0.25
C TYR A 66 -0.88 2.40 -1.07
N GLY A 67 -2.12 2.39 -1.55
CA GLY A 67 -2.44 1.95 -2.89
C GLY A 67 -3.12 3.05 -3.71
N ASN A 68 -2.77 3.10 -5.00
CA ASN A 68 -3.37 3.98 -5.98
C ASN A 68 -4.09 3.16 -7.06
N VAL A 69 -5.34 3.51 -7.35
CA VAL A 69 -6.21 2.78 -8.30
C VAL A 69 -6.63 3.63 -9.51
N ASP A 70 -6.24 4.90 -9.54
CA ASP A 70 -6.56 5.84 -10.62
C ASP A 70 -5.35 6.65 -11.09
N ALA A 71 -5.55 7.59 -12.02
CA ALA A 71 -4.48 8.41 -12.59
C ALA A 71 -4.08 9.63 -11.73
N ASN A 72 -4.55 9.75 -10.48
CA ASN A 72 -4.16 10.81 -9.57
C ASN A 72 -2.97 10.39 -8.70
N PHE A 73 -1.76 10.48 -9.26
CA PHE A 73 -0.54 9.98 -8.62
C PHE A 73 -0.07 10.75 -7.37
N ALA A 74 -0.77 11.82 -7.00
CA ALA A 74 -0.51 12.59 -5.79
C ALA A 74 -1.40 12.16 -4.60
N THR A 75 -2.31 11.20 -4.82
CA THR A 75 -3.18 10.65 -3.78
C THR A 75 -3.08 9.14 -3.73
N SER A 76 -3.43 8.60 -2.58
CA SER A 76 -3.73 7.18 -2.41
C SER A 76 -5.23 7.01 -2.20
N GLU A 77 -5.80 5.93 -2.72
CA GLU A 77 -7.23 5.65 -2.60
C GLU A 77 -7.52 4.75 -1.39
N PHE A 78 -6.50 4.07 -0.85
CA PHE A 78 -6.56 3.49 0.49
C PHE A 78 -5.21 3.58 1.21
N GLU A 79 -5.27 3.46 2.53
CA GLU A 79 -4.10 3.62 3.40
C GLU A 79 -4.21 2.72 4.64
N LEU A 80 -3.13 2.00 4.95
CA LEU A 80 -2.99 1.19 6.18
C LEU A 80 -1.77 1.63 6.97
N GLN A 81 -1.85 1.57 8.30
CA GLN A 81 -0.66 1.61 9.16
C GLN A 81 -0.41 0.23 9.77
N LEU A 82 0.84 -0.22 9.70
CA LEU A 82 1.34 -1.39 10.42
C LEU A 82 2.26 -0.89 11.52
N SER A 83 1.84 -1.11 12.77
CA SER A 83 2.54 -0.57 13.94
C SER A 83 3.81 -1.38 14.22
N GLY A 84 4.89 -0.69 14.60
CA GLY A 84 6.15 -1.35 14.95
C GLY A 84 6.91 -2.00 13.78
N LEU A 85 6.52 -1.71 12.53
CA LEU A 85 7.12 -2.28 11.34
C LEU A 85 7.98 -1.26 10.59
N ALA A 86 9.22 -1.64 10.25
CA ALA A 86 10.17 -0.76 9.55
C ALA A 86 10.31 -1.07 8.05
N SER A 87 9.86 -2.23 7.59
CA SER A 87 9.82 -2.61 6.18
C SER A 87 8.88 -3.81 5.98
N ILE A 88 8.42 -3.99 4.75
CA ILE A 88 7.63 -5.15 4.32
C ILE A 88 8.12 -5.59 2.93
N ALA A 89 8.10 -6.89 2.66
CA ALA A 89 8.47 -7.44 1.36
C ALA A 89 7.22 -7.86 0.57
N ALA A 90 7.35 -7.96 -0.75
CA ALA A 90 6.28 -8.46 -1.62
C ALA A 90 5.77 -9.85 -1.21
N THR A 91 6.63 -10.68 -0.61
CA THR A 91 6.24 -12.02 -0.12
C THR A 91 5.24 -11.99 1.03
N ASN A 92 5.07 -10.86 1.72
CA ASN A 92 4.09 -10.66 2.79
C ASN A 92 2.72 -10.18 2.26
N ILE A 93 2.57 -10.01 0.95
CA ILE A 93 1.38 -9.44 0.33
C ILE A 93 0.85 -10.41 -0.75
N THR A 94 -0.44 -10.71 -0.75
CA THR A 94 -1.14 -11.33 -1.87
C THR A 94 -1.73 -10.23 -2.74
N LEU A 95 -1.43 -10.25 -4.03
CA LEU A 95 -1.89 -9.30 -5.04
C LEU A 95 -2.57 -10.05 -6.18
#